data_AF-A0A351SL61-F1
#
_entry.id   AF-A0A351SL61-F1
#
_cell.length_a   1.000
_cell.length_b   1.000
_cell.length_c   1.000
_cell.angle_alpha   90.00
_cell.angle_beta   90.00
_cell.angle_gamma   90.00
#
_symmetry.space_group_name_H-M   'P 1'
#
loop_
_entity.id
_entity.type
_entity.pdbx_description
1 polymer ?
#
loop_
_entity_poly.entity_id
_entity_poly.type
_entity_poly.pdbx_seq_one_letter_code
_entity_poly.pdbx_strand_id
1 'polypeptide(L)'
;MSQYFEVHPDNPQKRLIHQAVAIIEQGGVIVYPTDSSYALGCHIGNKSAMERIQRIRQLGKDHNFTLVCRDLSEIALYAKVDNGQYRTI
;
A
#
# COMPACT_ATOMS: atom_id res chain seq x y z
N MET A 1 3.82 13.37 -15.29
CA MET A 1 2.38 13.69 -15.16
C MET A 1 1.70 12.49 -14.51
N SER A 2 0.81 12.68 -13.54
CA SER A 2 0.11 11.57 -12.86
C SER A 2 -1.18 11.23 -13.60
N GLN A 3 -1.54 9.94 -13.62
CA GLN A 3 -2.84 9.48 -14.07
C GLN A 3 -3.85 9.60 -12.93
N TYR A 4 -5.08 10.04 -13.24
CA TYR A 4 -6.16 10.16 -12.28
C TYR A 4 -7.27 9.16 -12.63
N PHE A 5 -7.71 8.40 -11.62
CA PHE A 5 -8.84 7.48 -11.72
C PHE A 5 -9.93 7.90 -10.76
N GLU A 6 -11.13 8.16 -11.30
CA GLU A 6 -12.33 8.32 -10.50
C GLU A 6 -12.94 6.93 -10.27
N VAL A 7 -12.82 6.44 -9.04
CA VAL A 7 -13.30 5.11 -8.64
C VAL A 7 -14.47 5.28 -7.69
N HIS A 8 -15.56 4.54 -7.93
CA HIS A 8 -16.70 4.57 -7.01
C HIS A 8 -16.30 3.94 -5.66
N PRO A 9 -16.52 4.60 -4.51
CA PRO A 9 -16.02 4.13 -3.21
C PRO A 9 -16.68 2.81 -2.77
N ASP A 10 -18.00 2.67 -2.95
CA ASP A 10 -18.72 1.46 -2.49
C ASP A 10 -18.76 0.32 -3.52
N ASN A 11 -18.51 0.61 -4.79
CA ASN A 11 -18.60 -0.37 -5.88
C ASN A 11 -17.50 -0.09 -6.92
N PRO A 12 -16.23 -0.30 -6.55
CA PRO A 12 -15.09 0.08 -7.36
C PRO A 12 -15.09 -0.65 -8.70
N GLN A 13 -14.90 0.10 -9.79
CA GLN A 13 -14.89 -0.44 -11.14
C GLN A 13 -13.64 -1.30 -11.34
N LYS A 14 -13.81 -2.63 -11.46
CA LYS A 14 -12.71 -3.61 -11.61
C LYS A 14 -11.69 -3.22 -12.67
N ARG A 15 -12.14 -2.67 -13.81
CA ARG A 15 -11.24 -2.22 -14.89
C ARG A 15 -10.24 -1.16 -14.42
N LEU A 16 -10.68 -0.18 -13.63
CA LEU A 16 -9.80 0.88 -13.11
C LEU A 16 -8.87 0.33 -12.03
N ILE A 17 -9.36 -0.57 -11.18
CA ILE A 17 -8.53 -1.26 -10.18
C ILE A 17 -7.41 -2.05 -10.86
N HIS A 18 -7.72 -2.84 -11.89
CA HIS A 18 -6.67 -3.58 -12.62
C HIS A 18 -5.64 -2.66 -13.28
N GLN A 19 -6.06 -1.49 -13.79
CA GLN A 19 -5.12 -0.50 -14.32
C GLN A 19 -4.21 0.07 -13.22
N ALA A 20 -4.74 0.35 -12.03
CA ALA A 20 -3.94 0.78 -10.89
C ALA A 20 -2.95 -0.31 -10.43
N VAL A 21 -3.38 -1.57 -10.39
CA VAL A 21 -2.51 -2.73 -10.07
C VAL A 21 -1.38 -2.87 -11.08
N ALA A 22 -1.66 -2.77 -12.39
CA ALA A 22 -0.64 -2.84 -13.43
C ALA A 22 0.43 -1.73 -13.26
N ILE A 23 0.03 -0.53 -12.84
CA ILE A 23 0.97 0.55 -12.52
C ILE A 23 1.87 0.17 -11.34
N ILE A 24 1.32 -0.45 -10.29
CA ILE A 24 2.11 -0.92 -9.13
C ILE A 24 3.12 -1.98 -9.58
N GLU A 25 2.67 -2.99 -10.33
CA GLU A 25 3.50 -4.09 -10.84
C GLU A 25 4.66 -3.59 -11.73
N GLN A 26 4.43 -2.52 -12.49
CA GLN A 26 5.46 -1.86 -13.32
C GLN A 26 6.39 -0.93 -12.51
N GLY A 27 6.30 -0.93 -11.18
CA GLY A 27 7.14 -0.13 -10.29
C GLY A 27 6.67 1.31 -10.07
N GLY A 28 5.41 1.59 -10.39
CA GLY A 28 4.77 2.87 -10.10
C GLY A 28 4.49 3.08 -8.61
N VAL A 29 4.29 4.35 -8.25
CA VAL A 29 3.80 4.77 -6.94
C VAL A 29 2.40 5.33 -7.15
N ILE A 30 1.44 4.85 -6.36
CA ILE A 30 0.04 5.29 -6.40
C ILE A 30 -0.34 6.01 -5.12
N VAL A 31 -1.39 6.82 -5.21
CA VAL A 31 -2.12 7.39 -4.07
C VAL A 31 -3.51 6.75 -4.08
N TYR A 32 -3.95 6.15 -2.98
CA TYR A 32 -5.25 5.47 -2.91
C TYR A 32 -5.94 5.71 -1.56
N PRO A 33 -7.29 5.73 -1.53
CA PRO A 33 -8.03 5.94 -0.29
C PRO A 33 -7.99 4.69 0.60
N THR A 34 -7.92 4.90 1.90
CA THR A 34 -8.18 3.89 2.93
C THR A 34 -9.33 4.37 3.84
N ASP A 35 -9.72 3.53 4.79
CA ASP A 35 -10.67 3.86 5.86
C ASP A 35 -10.25 5.07 6.73
N SER A 36 -8.93 5.28 6.89
CA SER A 36 -8.36 6.33 7.75
C SER A 36 -7.98 7.59 6.98
N SER A 37 -7.37 7.47 5.80
CA SER A 37 -6.96 8.59 4.94
C SER A 37 -6.44 8.07 3.60
N TYR A 38 -5.86 8.94 2.78
CA TYR A 38 -5.10 8.51 1.61
C TYR A 38 -3.73 7.97 2.00
N ALA A 39 -3.31 6.90 1.32
CA ALA A 39 -2.00 6.29 1.47
C ALA A 39 -1.21 6.33 0.15
N LEU A 40 0.12 6.31 0.28
CA LEU A 40 1.04 6.06 -0.82
C LEU A 40 1.40 4.58 -0.85
N GLY A 41 1.27 3.95 -2.02
CA GLY A 41 1.54 2.53 -2.21
C GLY A 41 2.47 2.25 -3.39
N CYS A 42 3.29 1.21 -3.27
CA CYS A 42 4.09 0.66 -4.36
C CYS A 42 4.30 -0.85 -4.16
N HIS A 43 4.88 -1.51 -5.16
CA HIS A 43 5.21 -2.93 -5.05
C HIS A 43 6.30 -3.17 -4.00
N ILE A 44 6.14 -4.21 -3.19
CA ILE A 44 7.14 -4.63 -2.20
C ILE A 44 8.47 -5.00 -2.90
N GLY A 45 9.60 -4.62 -2.30
CA GLY A 45 10.92 -4.90 -2.88
C GLY A 45 11.33 -3.96 -4.03
N ASN A 46 10.46 -3.05 -4.48
CA ASN A 46 10.84 -2.03 -5.45
C ASN A 46 11.54 -0.84 -4.76
N LYS A 47 12.88 -0.89 -4.72
CA LYS A 47 13.71 0.12 -4.06
C LYS A 47 13.46 1.55 -4.57
N SER A 48 13.36 1.76 -5.88
CA SER A 48 13.21 3.11 -6.45
C SER A 48 11.84 3.72 -6.13
N ALA A 49 10.79 2.89 -6.11
CA ALA A 49 9.46 3.31 -5.70
C ALA A 49 9.40 3.64 -4.20
N MET A 50 10.04 2.83 -3.35
CA MET A 50 10.17 3.12 -1.91
C MET A 50 10.91 4.43 -1.64
N GLU A 51 12.05 4.68 -2.30
CA GLU A 51 12.80 5.94 -2.19
C GLU A 51 11.97 7.16 -2.65
N ARG A 52 11.07 6.95 -3.62
CA ARG A 52 10.13 8.00 -4.06
C ARG A 52 9.07 8.27 -2.98
N ILE A 53 8.50 7.25 -2.35
CA ILE A 53 7.59 7.42 -1.21
C ILE A 53 8.29 8.13 -0.06
N GLN A 54 9.52 7.73 0.27
CA GLN A 54 10.32 8.34 1.34
C GLN A 54 10.52 9.84 1.11
N ARG A 55 10.84 10.23 -0.13
CA ARG A 55 11.00 11.65 -0.51
C ARG A 55 9.68 12.42 -0.42
N ILE A 56 8.57 11.87 -0.91
CA ILE A 56 7.26 12.53 -0.87
C ILE A 56 6.79 12.73 0.57
N ARG A 57 6.97 11.70 1.42
CA ARG A 57 6.54 11.72 2.82
C ARG A 57 7.57 12.33 3.78
N GLN A 58 8.75 12.71 3.29
CA GLN A 58 9.85 13.27 4.07
C GLN A 58 10.24 12.38 5.27
N LEU A 59 10.30 11.06 5.07
CA LEU A 59 10.55 10.12 6.18
C LEU A 59 12.04 10.01 6.50
N GLY A 60 12.35 10.04 7.80
CA GLY A 60 13.68 9.73 8.33
C GLY A 60 14.08 8.27 8.10
N LYS A 61 15.36 7.96 8.31
CA LYS A 61 15.93 6.62 8.08
C LYS A 61 15.35 5.54 8.99
N ASP A 62 14.96 5.92 10.21
CA ASP A 62 14.45 5.00 11.24
C ASP A 62 12.93 4.89 11.23
N HIS A 63 12.25 5.53 10.27
CA HIS A 63 10.79 5.49 10.20
C HIS A 63 10.33 4.15 9.61
N ASN A 64 9.48 3.43 10.35
CA ASN A 64 8.88 2.19 9.87
C ASN A 64 7.98 2.44 8.66
N PHE A 65 8.10 1.60 7.64
CA PHE A 65 7.10 1.55 6.57
C PHE A 65 5.90 0.72 7.00
N THR A 66 4.77 0.93 6.32
CA THR A 66 3.56 0.15 6.50
C THR A 66 3.46 -0.89 5.41
N LEU A 67 3.25 -2.15 5.78
CA LEU A 67 2.82 -3.19 4.86
C LEU A 67 1.30 -3.31 4.94
N VAL A 68 0.64 -3.15 3.81
CA VAL A 68 -0.82 -3.22 3.73
C VAL A 68 -1.18 -4.66 3.38
N CYS A 69 -1.81 -5.34 4.33
CA CYS A 69 -2.26 -6.71 4.18
C CYS A 69 -3.77 -6.76 3.99
N ARG A 70 -4.25 -7.74 3.21
CA ARG A 70 -5.66 -8.02 2.97
C ARG A 70 -6.39 -8.47 4.22
N ASP A 71 -5.73 -9.29 5.03
CA ASP A 71 -6.29 -9.90 6.24
C ASP A 71 -5.17 -10.33 7.21
N LEU A 72 -5.58 -10.83 8.38
CA LEU A 72 -4.65 -11.30 9.42
C LEU A 72 -3.84 -12.53 8.99
N SER A 73 -4.38 -13.35 8.08
CA SER A 73 -3.67 -14.53 7.59
C SER A 73 -2.46 -14.13 6.73
N GLU A 74 -2.59 -13.07 5.93
CA GLU A 74 -1.48 -12.54 5.14
C GLU A 74 -0.37 -11.94 6.00
N ILE A 75 -0.68 -11.33 7.15
CA ILE A 75 0.33 -10.80 8.08
C ILE A 75 1.35 -11.88 8.50
N ALA A 76 0.89 -13.12 8.71
CA ALA A 76 1.74 -14.23 9.12
C ALA A 76 2.84 -14.59 8.12
N LEU A 77 2.71 -14.15 6.84
CA LEU A 77 3.74 -14.33 5.82
C LEU A 77 4.93 -13.36 6.00
N TYR A 78 4.68 -12.21 6.63
CA TYR A 78 5.64 -11.10 6.70
C TYR A 78 6.13 -10.79 8.12
N ALA A 79 5.38 -11.20 9.14
CA ALA A 79 5.70 -10.94 10.54
C ALA A 79 5.47 -12.17 11.41
N LYS A 80 6.29 -12.31 12.45
CA LYS A 80 6.02 -13.25 13.55
C LYS A 80 5.03 -12.58 14.49
N VAL A 81 3.83 -13.15 14.59
CA VAL A 81 2.76 -12.69 15.46
C VAL A 81 2.50 -13.77 16.51
N ASP A 82 2.72 -13.45 17.78
CA ASP A 82 2.41 -14.37 18.87
C ASP A 82 0.91 -14.36 19.24
N ASN A 83 0.50 -15.30 20.08
CA ASN A 83 -0.90 -15.45 20.46
C ASN A 83 -1.45 -14.27 21.28
N GLY A 84 -0.59 -13.55 22.01
CA GLY A 84 -0.99 -12.36 22.75
C GLY A 84 -1.33 -11.23 21.78
N GLN A 85 -0.42 -10.97 20.83
CA GLN A 85 -0.60 -9.95 19.80
C GLN A 85 -1.80 -10.24 18.92
N TYR A 86 -1.96 -11.48 18.45
CA TYR A 86 -3.08 -11.89 17.60
C TYR A 86 -4.45 -11.59 18.23
N ARG A 87 -4.58 -11.76 19.55
CA ARG A 87 -5.84 -11.55 20.28
C ARG A 87 -6.18 -10.08 20.56
N THR A 88 -5.26 -9.16 20.29
CA THR A 88 -5.47 -7.71 20.51
C THR A 88 -5.87 -6.95 19.25
N ILE A 89 -5.81 -7.60 18.08
CA ILE A 89 -6.13 -7.00 16.78
C ILE A 89 -7.62 -7.16 16.48
#